data_AF-A0A9D8L6L3-F1
#
_entry.id   AF-A0A9D8L6L3-F1
#
_cell.length_a   1.000
_cell.length_b   1.000
_cell.length_c   1.000
_cell.angle_alpha   90.00
_cell.angle_beta   90.00
_cell.angle_gamma   90.00
#
_symmetry.space_group_name_H-M   'P 1'
#
loop_
_entity.id
_entity.type
_entity.pdbx_description
1 polymer ?
#
loop_
_entity_poly.entity_id
_entity_poly.type
_entity_poly.pdbx_seq_one_letter_code
_entity_poly.pdbx_strand_id
1 'polypeptide(L)'
;MREIERALAAATLVGSLINGFRHDLAWFLLIGAAFGLYIVLADRALRRRIGPRHWPSEGFARFTFNTNLYFAVRNLLVGALVFALAGSAAGLVGL
;
A
#
# COMPACT_ATOMS: atom_id res chain seq x y z
N MET A 1 -3.97 2.19 -13.22
CA MET A 1 -4.23 2.44 -11.78
C MET A 1 -4.78 1.22 -11.08
N ARG A 2 -5.94 0.67 -11.47
CA ARG A 2 -6.47 -0.59 -10.91
C ARG A 2 -5.49 -1.76 -10.92
N GLU A 3 -4.71 -1.93 -11.99
CA GLU A 3 -3.68 -2.98 -12.05
C GLU A 3 -2.56 -2.76 -11.03
N ILE A 4 -2.14 -1.51 -10.82
CA ILE A 4 -1.12 -1.15 -9.83
C ILE A 4 -1.66 -1.40 -8.41
N GLU A 5 -2.91 -1.04 -8.15
CA GLU A 5 -3.57 -1.34 -6.86
C GLU A 5 -3.62 -2.85 -6.61
N ARG A 6 -4.00 -3.64 -7.61
CA ARG A 6 -4.02 -5.10 -7.50
C ARG A 6 -2.62 -5.66 -7.24
N ALA A 7 -1.61 -5.15 -7.96
CA ALA A 7 -0.23 -5.56 -7.79
C ALA A 7 0.29 -5.20 -6.38
N LEU A 8 -0.01 -3.99 -5.88
CA LEU A 8 0.36 -3.57 -4.52
C LEU A 8 -0.36 -4.40 -3.45
N ALA A 9 -1.65 -4.69 -3.63
CA ALA A 9 -2.39 -5.54 -2.70
C ALA A 9 -1.82 -6.96 -2.68
N ALA A 10 -1.59 -7.56 -3.84
CA ALA A 10 -0.99 -8.89 -3.97
C ALA A 10 0.43 -8.93 -3.38
N ALA A 11 1.28 -7.95 -3.70
CA ALA A 11 2.62 -7.82 -3.15
C ALA A 11 2.58 -7.66 -1.64
N THR A 12 1.66 -6.86 -1.10
CA THR A 12 1.48 -6.69 0.34
C THR A 12 1.14 -8.01 1.00
N LEU A 13 0.21 -8.79 0.46
CA LEU A 13 -0.16 -10.09 1.03
C LEU A 13 0.97 -11.12 0.94
N VAL A 14 1.50 -11.34 -0.27
CA VAL A 14 2.54 -12.34 -0.52
C VAL A 14 3.83 -11.97 0.21
N GLY A 15 4.24 -10.71 0.12
CA GLY A 15 5.44 -10.23 0.80
C GLY A 15 5.29 -10.25 2.33
N SER A 16 4.12 -9.94 2.88
CA SER A 16 3.91 -10.04 4.33
C SER A 16 3.91 -11.48 4.81
N LEU A 17 3.39 -12.42 4.01
CA LEU A 17 3.46 -13.85 4.31
C LEU A 17 4.93 -14.33 4.36
N ILE A 18 5.70 -14.05 3.30
CA ILE A 18 7.09 -14.49 3.18
C ILE A 18 7.97 -13.84 4.25
N ASN A 19 7.88 -12.52 4.42
CA ASN A 19 8.72 -11.81 5.36
C ASN A 19 8.26 -11.99 6.81
N GLY A 20 6.98 -12.25 7.05
CA GLY A 20 6.47 -12.65 8.36
C GLY A 20 7.08 -13.97 8.82
N PHE A 21 7.15 -14.95 7.91
CA PHE A 21 7.85 -16.20 8.16
C PHE A 21 9.34 -16.03 8.46
N ARG A 22 9.97 -14.98 7.91
CA ARG A 22 11.40 -14.65 8.15
C ARG A 22 11.61 -13.67 9.30
N HIS A 23 10.54 -13.20 9.94
CA HIS A 23 10.57 -12.12 10.93
C HIS A 23 11.26 -10.82 10.45
N ASP A 24 11.21 -10.53 9.15
CA ASP A 24 11.85 -9.35 8.56
C ASP A 24 10.87 -8.16 8.47
N LEU A 25 10.98 -7.25 9.44
CA LEU A 25 10.18 -6.03 9.51
C LEU A 25 10.55 -4.97 8.45
N ALA A 26 11.74 -5.05 7.83
CA ALA A 26 12.16 -4.09 6.81
C ALA A 26 11.21 -4.09 5.60
N TRP A 27 10.48 -5.20 5.40
CA TRP A 27 9.42 -5.30 4.41
C TRP A 27 8.39 -4.15 4.49
N PHE A 28 8.01 -3.71 5.69
CA PHE A 28 7.03 -2.63 5.86
C PHE A 28 7.55 -1.26 5.42
N LEU A 29 8.86 -1.03 5.51
CA LEU A 29 9.48 0.18 4.97
C LEU A 29 9.37 0.20 3.45
N LEU A 30 9.68 -0.93 2.80
CA LEU A 30 9.62 -1.06 1.35
C LEU A 30 8.19 -0.91 0.84
N ILE A 31 7.23 -1.62 1.44
CA ILE A 31 5.84 -1.57 0.98
C ILE A 31 5.18 -0.22 1.31
N GLY A 32 5.54 0.41 2.44
CA GLY A 32 5.13 1.77 2.78
C GLY A 32 5.64 2.80 1.77
N ALA A 33 6.91 2.70 1.37
CA ALA A 33 7.48 3.55 0.33
C ALA A 33 6.78 3.34 -1.03
N ALA A 34 6.44 2.09 -1.38
CA ALA A 34 5.70 1.79 -2.61
C ALA A 34 4.29 2.41 -2.62
N PHE A 35 3.57 2.38 -1.50
CA PHE A 35 2.30 3.07 -1.36
C PHE A 35 2.45 4.60 -1.43
N GLY A 36 3.47 5.16 -0.79
CA GLY A 36 3.80 6.58 -0.88
C GLY A 36 4.05 7.02 -2.32
N LEU A 37 4.84 6.24 -3.07
CA LEU A 37 5.09 6.48 -4.49
C LEU A 37 3.79 6.37 -5.31
N TYR A 38 2.95 5.37 -5.05
CA TYR A 38 1.65 5.25 -5.71
C TYR A 38 0.77 6.49 -5.50
N ILE A 39 0.69 7.02 -4.28
CA ILE A 39 -0.09 8.24 -3.98
C ILE A 39 0.42 9.42 -4.80
N VAL A 40 1.75 9.62 -4.86
CA VAL A 40 2.37 10.70 -5.65
C VAL A 40 2.10 10.53 -7.14
N LEU A 41 2.22 9.31 -7.67
CA LEU A 41 1.95 9.02 -9.07
C LEU A 41 0.46 9.19 -9.42
N ALA A 42 -0.44 8.82 -8.51
CA ALA A 42 -1.88 9.00 -8.66
C ALA A 42 -2.24 10.50 -8.72
N ASP A 43 -1.69 11.33 -7.84
CA ASP A 43 -1.87 12.78 -7.87
C ASP A 43 -1.36 13.39 -9.19
N ARG A 44 -0.15 13.01 -9.62
CA ARG A 44 0.40 13.48 -10.89
C ARG A 44 -0.45 13.05 -12.10
N ALA A 45 -0.93 11.81 -12.11
CA ALA A 45 -1.79 11.30 -13.17
C ALA A 45 -3.14 12.04 -13.21
N LEU A 46 -3.70 12.38 -12.05
CA LEU A 46 -4.92 13.16 -11.95
C LEU A 46 -4.72 14.58 -12.51
N ARG A 47 -3.65 15.27 -12.10
CA ARG A 47 -3.31 16.61 -12.61
C ARG A 47 -3.13 16.63 -14.13
N ARG A 48 -2.51 15.59 -14.69
CA ARG A 48 -2.36 15.45 -16.16
C ARG A 48 -3.70 15.32 -16.89
N ARG A 49 -4.71 14.68 -16.28
CA ARG A 49 -6.05 14.50 -16.89
C ARG A 49 -6.90 15.75 -16.83
N ILE A 50 -6.82 16.50 -15.73
CA ILE A 50 -7.61 17.73 -15.52
C ILE A 50 -7.04 18.90 -16.34
N GLY A 51 -5.74 18.89 -16.58
CA GLY A 51 -5.03 19.93 -17.34
C GLY A 51 -4.62 21.12 -16.46
N PRO A 52 -3.60 21.90 -16.87
CA PRO A 52 -2.97 22.92 -16.04
C PRO A 52 -3.85 24.14 -15.73
N ARG A 53 -4.96 24.33 -16.45
CA ARG A 53 -5.86 25.49 -16.28
C ARG A 53 -7.02 25.25 -15.33
N HIS A 54 -7.32 24.00 -14.96
CA HIS A 54 -8.40 23.68 -14.04
C HIS A 54 -7.79 23.16 -12.74
N TRP A 55 -7.82 23.97 -11.68
CA TRP A 55 -7.43 23.48 -10.36
C TRP A 55 -8.58 22.62 -9.80
N PRO A 56 -8.30 21.39 -9.32
CA PRO A 56 -9.34 20.61 -8.65
C PRO A 56 -9.87 21.39 -7.44
N SER A 57 -11.18 21.32 -7.20
CA SER A 57 -11.73 21.87 -5.95
C SER A 57 -11.04 21.22 -4.76
N GLU A 58 -10.89 21.98 -3.68
CA GLU A 58 -10.22 21.49 -2.47
C GLU A 58 -10.86 20.20 -1.94
N GLY A 59 -12.20 20.11 -2.00
CA GLY A 59 -12.94 18.90 -1.64
C GLY A 59 -12.57 17.69 -2.49
N PHE A 60 -12.42 17.86 -3.80
CA PHE A 60 -12.07 16.76 -4.71
C PHE A 60 -10.62 16.28 -4.51
N ALA A 61 -9.69 17.21 -4.26
CA ALA A 61 -8.30 16.86 -3.95
C ALA A 61 -8.21 16.07 -2.64
N ARG A 62 -8.89 16.53 -1.57
CA ARG A 62 -8.97 15.83 -0.28
C ARG A 62 -9.61 14.45 -0.42
N PHE A 63 -10.72 14.34 -1.15
CA PHE A 63 -11.38 13.06 -1.38
C PHE A 63 -10.45 12.05 -2.08
N THR A 64 -9.78 12.46 -3.15
CA THR A 64 -8.87 11.58 -3.91
C THR A 64 -7.69 11.14 -3.05
N PHE A 65 -7.06 12.08 -2.34
CA PHE A 65 -5.94 11.77 -1.45
C PHE A 65 -6.38 10.79 -0.34
N ASN A 66 -7.50 11.07 0.33
CA ASN A 66 -8.03 10.22 1.39
C ASN A 66 -8.39 8.82 0.89
N THR A 67 -8.90 8.69 -0.34
CA THR A 67 -9.19 7.38 -0.94
C THR A 67 -7.92 6.56 -1.13
N ASN A 68 -6.86 7.18 -1.66
CA ASN A 68 -5.57 6.51 -1.86
C ASN A 68 -4.88 6.18 -0.51
N LEU A 69 -4.98 7.09 0.46
CA LEU A 69 -4.47 6.87 1.81
C LEU A 69 -5.21 5.74 2.51
N TYR A 70 -6.54 5.71 2.43
CA TYR A 70 -7.36 4.61 2.94
C TYR A 70 -6.95 3.28 2.31
N PHE A 71 -6.77 3.26 0.99
CA PHE A 71 -6.29 2.07 0.30
C PHE A 71 -4.92 1.59 0.83
N ALA A 72 -3.95 2.49 1.00
CA ALA A 72 -2.65 2.17 1.55
C ALA A 72 -2.73 1.63 2.99
N VAL A 73 -3.41 2.35 3.88
CA VAL A 73 -3.56 1.98 5.30
C VAL A 73 -4.27 0.65 5.44
N ARG A 74 -5.38 0.44 4.73
CA ARG A 74 -6.11 -0.84 4.75
C ARG A 74 -5.21 -2.01 4.37
N ASN A 75 -4.43 -1.89 3.30
CA ASN A 75 -3.55 -2.98 2.87
C ASN A 75 -2.39 -3.20 3.84
N LEU A 76 -1.81 -2.13 4.41
CA LEU A 76 -0.77 -2.27 5.44
C LEU A 76 -1.28 -2.98 6.70
N LEU A 77 -2.49 -2.66 7.16
CA LEU A 77 -3.10 -3.34 8.31
C LEU A 77 -3.35 -4.83 8.02
N VAL A 78 -3.90 -5.14 6.84
CA VAL A 78 -4.09 -6.53 6.43
C VAL A 78 -2.74 -7.26 6.29
N GLY A 79 -1.74 -6.59 5.73
CA GLY A 79 -0.37 -7.11 5.63
C GLY A 79 0.24 -7.38 7.00
N ALA A 80 0.08 -6.47 7.96
CA ALA A 80 0.54 -6.66 9.34
C ALA A 80 -0.10 -7.87 10.02
N LEU A 81 -1.41 -8.08 9.81
CA LEU A 81 -2.10 -9.28 10.30
C LEU A 81 -1.52 -10.55 9.68
N VAL A 82 -1.35 -10.58 8.35
CA VAL A 82 -0.76 -11.73 7.65
C VAL A 82 0.66 -12.00 8.12
N PHE A 83 1.47 -10.95 8.28
CA PHE A 83 2.84 -11.03 8.78
C PHE A 83 2.89 -11.65 10.18
N ALA A 84 2.04 -11.17 11.10
CA ALA A 84 1.98 -11.68 12.46
C ALA A 84 1.56 -13.15 12.51
N LEU A 85 0.57 -13.54 11.70
CA LEU A 85 0.12 -14.93 11.60
C LEU A 85 1.22 -15.83 11.03
N ALA A 86 1.92 -15.37 9.98
CA ALA A 86 3.00 -16.11 9.35
C ALA A 86 4.18 -16.33 10.31
N GLY A 87 4.60 -15.28 11.02
CA GLY A 87 5.67 -15.38 12.02
C GLY A 87 5.27 -16.23 13.23
N SER A 88 4.00 -16.17 13.65
CA SER A 88 3.50 -17.06 14.72
C SER A 88 3.54 -18.53 14.27
N ALA A 89 3.17 -18.81 13.02
CA ALA A 89 3.23 -20.16 12.47
C ALA A 89 4.67 -20.66 12.33
N ALA A 90 5.61 -19.81 11.89
CA ALA A 90 7.04 -20.13 11.83
C ALA A 90 7.58 -20.54 13.21
N GLY A 91 7.31 -19.72 14.23
CA GLY A 91 7.72 -20.01 15.61
C GLY A 91 7.15 -21.31 16.16
N LEU A 92 5.95 -21.73 15.75
CA LEU A 92 5.35 -23.02 16.14
C LEU A 92 6.03 -24.23 15.49
N VAL A 93 6.63 -24.07 14.30
CA VAL A 93 7.34 -25.15 13.59
C VAL A 93 8.86 -25.12 13.83
N GLY A 94 9.34 -24.24 14.72
CA GLY A 94 10.75 -24.14 15.09
C GLY A 94 11.63 -23.48 14.01
N LEU A 95 11.01 -22.66 13.16
CA LEU A 95 11.67 -21.84 12.13
C LEU A 95 11.55 -20.35 12.50
#